data_AF-A0A2D5J7R4-F1
#
_entry.id   AF-A0A2D5J7R4-F1
#
_cell.length_a   1.000
_cell.length_b   1.000
_cell.length_c   1.000
_cell.angle_alpha   90.00
_cell.angle_beta   90.00
_cell.angle_gamma   90.00
#
_symmetry.space_group_name_H-M   'P 1'
#
loop_
_entity.id
_entity.type
_entity.pdbx_description
1 polymer ?
#
loop_
_entity_poly.entity_id
_entity_poly.type
_entity_poly.pdbx_seq_one_letter_code
_entity_poly.pdbx_strand_id
1 'polypeptide(L)'
;MARNENVSCAPGVWTQLTNADVSAIRLQNICGYAIEIMATADGIAPSSAAGAVSLNPGDILPANVNLADLFPGVTAGYRVWARIVLGGTVSVSHA
;
A
#
# COMPACT_ATOMS: atom_id res chain seq x y z
N MET A 1 -4.59 14.08 -1.46
CA MET A 1 -5.88 14.26 -2.15
C MET A 1 -6.64 12.98 -1.96
N ALA A 2 -7.96 13.02 -1.92
CA ALA A 2 -8.71 11.79 -1.78
C ALA A 2 -8.50 10.87 -3.00
N ARG A 3 -8.59 9.57 -2.78
CA ARG A 3 -8.56 8.54 -3.82
C ARG A 3 -9.56 7.44 -3.42
N ASN A 4 -10.34 6.96 -4.37
CA ASN A 4 -11.27 5.85 -4.17
C ASN A 4 -11.42 5.07 -5.48
N GLU A 5 -10.44 4.22 -5.80
CA GLU A 5 -10.36 3.54 -7.09
C GLU A 5 -9.59 2.21 -7.00
N ASN A 6 -9.68 1.43 -8.08
CA ASN A 6 -8.85 0.26 -8.27
C ASN A 6 -7.53 0.67 -8.94
N VAL A 7 -6.41 0.26 -8.35
CA VAL A 7 -5.06 0.55 -8.85
C VAL A 7 -4.45 -0.74 -9.39
N SER A 8 -4.12 -0.75 -10.69
CA SER A 8 -3.37 -1.85 -11.31
C SER A 8 -1.88 -1.73 -10.99
N CYS A 9 -1.30 -2.82 -10.50
CA CYS A 9 0.12 -2.92 -10.17
C CYS A 9 0.81 -3.83 -11.19
N ALA A 10 1.88 -3.32 -11.81
CA ALA A 10 2.69 -4.12 -12.72
C ALA A 10 3.46 -5.23 -11.98
N PRO A 11 3.79 -6.36 -12.63
CA PRO A 11 4.52 -7.45 -12.00
C PRO A 11 5.88 -7.02 -11.44
N GLY A 12 6.10 -7.29 -10.16
CA GLY A 12 7.37 -7.07 -9.46
C GLY A 12 7.77 -5.62 -9.20
N VAL A 13 6.95 -4.64 -9.59
CA VAL A 13 7.23 -3.20 -9.48
C VAL A 13 6.41 -2.56 -8.36
N TRP A 14 7.05 -1.71 -7.56
CA TRP A 14 6.35 -0.89 -6.57
C TRP A 14 5.47 0.15 -7.24
N THR A 15 4.18 0.11 -6.91
CA THR A 15 3.16 1.04 -7.41
C THR A 15 2.67 1.89 -6.25
N GLN A 16 2.74 3.22 -6.38
CA GLN A 16 2.27 4.13 -5.35
C GLN A 16 0.74 4.14 -5.30
N LEU A 17 0.19 3.79 -4.14
CA LEU A 17 -1.26 3.75 -3.92
C LEU A 17 -1.80 5.11 -3.48
N THR A 18 -0.97 5.90 -2.83
CA THR A 18 -1.32 7.22 -2.29
C THR A 18 -0.91 8.34 -3.25
N ASN A 19 -1.73 9.38 -3.35
CA ASN A 19 -1.40 10.58 -4.14
C ASN A 19 -0.93 11.77 -3.26
N ALA A 20 -1.04 11.64 -1.93
CA ALA A 20 -0.58 12.59 -0.92
C ALA A 20 -0.11 11.82 0.32
N ASP A 21 0.48 12.52 1.28
CA ASP A 21 0.79 11.96 2.59
C ASP A 21 -0.54 11.63 3.30
N VAL A 22 -0.64 10.43 3.88
CA VAL A 22 -1.84 9.97 4.58
C VAL A 22 -1.48 9.40 5.94
N SER A 23 -2.38 9.47 6.92
CA SER A 23 -2.20 8.79 8.22
C SER A 23 -2.89 7.43 8.27
N ALA A 24 -3.88 7.21 7.39
CA ALA A 24 -4.65 5.98 7.30
C ALA A 24 -5.16 5.77 5.86
N ILE A 25 -5.39 4.51 5.50
CA ILE A 25 -5.84 4.09 4.17
C ILE A 25 -6.59 2.77 4.27
N ARG A 26 -7.66 2.62 3.50
CA ARG A 26 -8.29 1.32 3.28
C ARG A 26 -7.69 0.69 2.03
N LEU A 27 -7.16 -0.51 2.17
CA LEU A 27 -6.72 -1.36 1.06
C LEU A 27 -7.49 -2.67 1.06
N GLN A 28 -7.78 -3.20 -0.12
CA GLN A 28 -8.19 -4.59 -0.26
C GLN A 28 -7.45 -5.23 -1.41
N ASN A 29 -6.93 -6.43 -1.15
CA ASN A 29 -6.46 -7.30 -2.20
C ASN A 29 -7.66 -7.90 -2.95
N ILE A 30 -7.90 -7.43 -4.17
CA ILE A 30 -8.96 -7.94 -5.03
C ILE A 30 -8.42 -8.83 -6.17
N CYS A 31 -7.14 -9.21 -6.10
CA CYS A 31 -6.50 -10.10 -7.06
C CYS A 31 -6.24 -11.50 -6.47
N GLY A 32 -5.77 -12.42 -7.31
CA GLY A 32 -5.53 -13.82 -6.93
C GLY A 32 -4.16 -14.09 -6.29
N TYR A 33 -3.34 -13.07 -6.05
CA TYR A 33 -1.98 -13.22 -5.53
C TYR A 33 -1.76 -12.37 -4.28
N ALA A 34 -0.81 -12.75 -3.43
CA ALA A 34 -0.42 -11.94 -2.28
C ALA A 34 0.20 -10.60 -2.74
N ILE A 35 -0.08 -9.54 -1.98
CA ILE A 35 0.43 -8.19 -2.21
C ILE A 35 1.34 -7.82 -1.06
N GLU A 36 2.53 -7.34 -1.39
CA GLU A 36 3.46 -6.71 -0.44
C GLU A 36 3.09 -5.23 -0.30
N ILE A 37 2.83 -4.76 0.92
CA ILE A 37 2.51 -3.38 1.26
C ILE A 37 3.65 -2.78 2.08
N MET A 38 4.11 -1.59 1.68
CA MET A 38 5.07 -0.80 2.43
C MET A 38 4.67 0.66 2.50
N ALA A 39 5.13 1.36 3.53
CA ALA A 39 5.10 2.82 3.60
C ALA A 39 6.52 3.40 3.53
N THR A 40 6.65 4.57 2.92
CA THR A 40 7.87 5.40 2.91
C THR A 40 7.54 6.80 3.42
N ALA A 41 8.57 7.57 3.80
CA ALA A 41 8.38 8.94 4.30
C ALA A 41 8.16 9.99 3.20
N ASP A 42 8.30 9.59 1.94
CA ASP A 42 8.23 10.45 0.77
C ASP A 42 7.76 9.68 -0.48
N GLY A 43 7.74 10.35 -1.63
CA GLY A 43 7.36 9.78 -2.93
C GLY A 43 8.41 8.85 -3.56
N ILE A 44 9.45 8.43 -2.84
CA ILE A 44 10.45 7.50 -3.35
C ILE A 44 10.00 6.07 -3.04
N ALA A 45 10.00 5.22 -4.07
CA ALA A 45 9.61 3.81 -3.91
C ALA A 45 10.59 3.05 -2.99
N PRO A 46 10.12 2.01 -2.26
CA PRO A 46 11.00 1.14 -1.49
C PRO A 46 12.08 0.49 -2.35
N SER A 47 13.30 0.37 -1.82
CA SER A 47 14.42 -0.32 -2.48
C SER A 47 14.39 -1.84 -2.31
N SER A 48 13.59 -2.35 -1.37
CA SER A 48 13.41 -3.78 -1.10
C SER A 48 12.03 -4.04 -0.49
N ALA A 49 11.66 -5.31 -0.33
CA ALA A 49 10.43 -5.73 0.37
C ALA A 49 10.67 -6.12 1.85
N ALA A 50 11.86 -5.87 2.39
CA ALA A 50 12.14 -6.17 3.79
C ALA A 50 11.26 -5.29 4.70
N GLY A 51 10.46 -5.94 5.56
CA GLY A 51 9.49 -5.26 6.43
C GLY A 51 8.14 -4.95 5.77
N ALA A 52 7.88 -5.47 4.56
CA ALA A 52 6.55 -5.36 3.95
C ALA A 52 5.50 -6.18 4.71
N VAL A 53 4.29 -5.64 4.80
CA VAL A 53 3.10 -6.35 5.27
C VAL A 53 2.48 -7.09 4.08
N SER A 54 2.13 -8.35 4.26
CA SER A 54 1.46 -9.13 3.21
C SER A 54 -0.07 -9.06 3.35
N LEU A 55 -0.76 -8.78 2.24
CA LEU A 55 -2.22 -8.97 2.12
C LEU A 55 -2.50 -10.13 1.16
N ASN A 56 -3.07 -11.22 1.68
CA ASN A 56 -3.50 -12.36 0.87
C ASN A 56 -4.77 -12.02 0.06
N PRO A 57 -5.12 -12.82 -0.96
CA PRO A 57 -6.35 -12.62 -1.71
C PRO A 57 -7.57 -12.50 -0.80
N GLY A 58 -8.29 -11.38 -0.91
CA GLY A 58 -9.47 -11.08 -0.08
C GLY A 58 -9.17 -10.30 1.20
N ASP A 59 -7.93 -10.22 1.66
CA ASP A 59 -7.57 -9.47 2.87
C ASP A 59 -7.85 -7.97 2.72
N ILE A 60 -8.22 -7.35 3.84
CA ILE A 60 -8.53 -5.93 3.94
C ILE A 60 -7.65 -5.31 5.01
N LEU A 61 -6.95 -4.23 4.66
CA LEU A 61 -6.42 -3.28 5.62
C LEU A 61 -7.48 -2.18 5.83
N PRO A 62 -8.09 -2.06 7.02
CA PRO A 62 -9.17 -1.10 7.22
C PRO A 62 -8.62 0.31 7.53
N ALA A 63 -9.37 1.34 7.14
CA ALA A 63 -8.98 2.75 7.28
C ALA A 63 -8.91 3.27 8.73
N ASN A 64 -9.26 2.48 9.73
CA ASN A 64 -9.13 2.86 11.14
C ASN A 64 -7.78 2.46 11.75
N VAL A 65 -6.91 1.77 11.00
CA VAL A 65 -5.55 1.44 11.45
C VAL A 65 -4.61 2.58 11.08
N ASN A 66 -3.89 3.09 12.07
CA ASN A 66 -2.89 4.14 11.86
C ASN A 66 -1.65 3.55 11.19
N LEU A 67 -1.14 4.21 10.14
CA LEU A 67 0.07 3.76 9.45
C LEU A 67 1.31 3.78 10.34
N ALA A 68 1.34 4.63 11.37
CA ALA A 68 2.41 4.64 12.37
C ALA A 68 2.50 3.34 13.17
N ASP A 69 1.37 2.67 13.41
CA ASP A 69 1.34 1.42 14.16
C ASP A 69 1.82 0.24 13.30
N LEU A 70 1.55 0.29 11.99
CA LEU A 70 2.00 -0.72 11.02
C LEU A 70 3.45 -0.53 10.59
N PHE A 71 3.89 0.73 10.44
CA PHE A 71 5.20 1.09 9.91
C PHE A 71 5.92 2.07 10.87
N PRO A 72 6.28 1.65 12.09
CA PRO A 72 6.84 2.54 13.12
C PRO A 72 8.21 3.14 12.74
N GLY A 73 8.89 2.59 11.74
CA GLY A 73 10.14 3.14 11.20
C GLY A 73 9.95 4.35 10.26
N VAL A 74 8.72 4.63 9.82
CA VAL A 74 8.37 5.80 9.00
C VAL A 74 7.84 6.88 9.94
N THR A 75 8.52 8.02 10.05
CA THR A 75 8.23 9.00 11.10
C THR A 75 7.25 10.10 10.66
N ALA A 76 7.14 10.36 9.36
CA ALA A 76 6.20 11.33 8.78
C ALA A 76 5.99 11.04 7.28
N GLY A 77 5.00 11.69 6.67
CA GLY A 77 4.87 11.73 5.20
C GLY A 77 4.43 10.43 4.52
N TYR A 78 3.74 9.52 5.23
CA TYR A 78 3.50 8.15 4.75
C TYR A 78 2.93 8.10 3.33
N ARG A 79 3.75 7.57 2.42
CA ARG A 79 3.35 7.13 1.08
C ARG A 79 3.28 5.62 1.06
N VAL A 80 2.11 5.09 0.74
CA VAL A 80 1.88 3.65 0.69
C VAL A 80 2.09 3.12 -0.72
N TRP A 81 2.77 1.99 -0.81
CA TRP A 81 3.15 1.29 -2.03
C TRP A 81 2.67 -0.15 -1.99
N ALA A 82 2.31 -0.68 -3.15
CA ALA A 82 2.05 -2.11 -3.35
C ALA A 82 3.04 -2.70 -4.34
N ARG A 83 3.46 -3.93 -4.09
CA ARG A 83 4.20 -4.76 -5.03
C ARG A 83 3.57 -6.14 -5.10
N ILE A 84 3.35 -6.61 -6.32
CA ILE A 84 2.74 -7.92 -6.60
C ILE A 84 3.67 -8.63 -7.56
N VAL A 85 4.23 -9.78 -7.17
CA VAL A 85 5.25 -10.49 -7.96
C VAL A 85 4.75 -10.79 -9.38
N LEU A 86 3.47 -11.18 -9.51
CA LEU A 86 2.84 -11.52 -10.80
C LEU A 86 1.95 -10.40 -11.36
N GLY A 87 1.91 -9.24 -10.71
CA GLY A 87 0.99 -8.17 -11.04
C GLY A 87 -0.43 -8.44 -10.55
N GLY A 88 -1.25 -7.40 -10.50
CA GLY A 88 -2.60 -7.52 -9.97
C GLY A 88 -3.29 -6.18 -9.76
N THR A 89 -4.38 -6.19 -9.00
CA THR A 89 -5.19 -5.00 -8.74
C THR A 89 -5.48 -4.87 -7.25
N VAL A 90 -5.39 -3.64 -6.74
CA VAL A 90 -5.67 -3.29 -5.34
C VAL A 90 -6.80 -2.28 -5.32
N SER A 91 -7.80 -2.49 -4.48
CA SER A 91 -8.84 -1.48 -4.24
C SER A 91 -8.36 -0.53 -3.14
N VAL A 92 -8.33 0.77 -3.43
CA VAL A 92 -7.72 1.80 -2.57
C VAL A 92 -8.75 2.87 -2.20
N SER A 93 -8.81 3.24 -0.92
CA SER A 93 -9.62 4.37 -0.46
C SER A 93 -8.93 5.19 0.65
N HIS A 94 -8.71 6.49 0.42
CA HIS A 94 -8.21 7.44 1.42
C HIS A 94 -8.66 8.88 1.11
N ALA A 95 -8.54 9.79 2.09
CA ALA A 95 -8.76 11.23 1.93
C ALA A 95 -7.43 11.99 1.70
#